data_AF-A0A0N7GZ99-F1
#
_entry.id   AF-A0A0N7GZ99-F1
#
_cell.length_a   1.000
_cell.length_b   1.000
_cell.length_c   1.000
_cell.angle_alpha   90.00
_cell.angle_beta   90.00
_cell.angle_gamma   90.00
#
_symmetry.space_group_name_H-M   'P 1'
#
loop_
_entity.id
_entity.type
_entity.pdbx_description
1 polymer ?
#
loop_
_entity_poly.entity_id
_entity_poly.type
_entity_poly.pdbx_seq_one_letter_code
_entity_poly.pdbx_strand_id
1 'polypeptide(L)'
;MNELVSLGPRNGILSLTIKDKSVLYAAYMPFIKNGGLFIPTNKSYKLGDEVFMLLHLMDEPEKIPVAGTVTWITPKGAQGNRAAGVGVQFNEGDDTARSRIETYLVGALKSDRPTHTM
;
A
#
# COMPACT_ATOMS: atom_id res chain seq x y z
N MET A 1 -25.82 -12.66 -19.57
CA MET A 1 -24.77 -11.67 -19.89
C MET A 1 -23.69 -11.86 -18.85
N ASN A 2 -22.58 -12.49 -19.24
CA ASN A 2 -21.50 -12.87 -18.32
C ASN A 2 -20.64 -11.64 -18.01
N GLU A 3 -20.60 -11.22 -16.75
CA GLU A 3 -19.42 -10.53 -16.24
C GLU A 3 -18.53 -11.59 -15.59
N LEU A 4 -17.50 -12.00 -16.32
CA LEU A 4 -16.37 -12.71 -15.75
C LEU A 4 -15.65 -11.70 -14.84
N VAL A 5 -15.94 -11.76 -13.55
CA VAL A 5 -15.11 -11.12 -12.53
C VAL A 5 -13.70 -11.66 -12.75
N SER A 6 -12.81 -10.81 -13.25
CA SER A 6 -11.38 -11.13 -13.39
C SER A 6 -10.82 -11.28 -11.99
N LEU A 7 -10.89 -12.50 -11.44
CA LEU A 7 -10.16 -12.87 -10.24
C LEU A 7 -8.68 -12.69 -10.56
N GLY A 8 -8.13 -11.56 -10.10
CA GLY A 8 -6.70 -11.30 -10.07
C GLY A 8 -5.94 -12.48 -9.44
N PRO A 9 -4.62 -12.56 -9.61
CA PRO A 9 -3.83 -13.75 -9.35
C PRO A 9 -4.06 -14.31 -7.94
N ARG A 10 -4.78 -15.44 -7.89
CA ARG A 10 -5.04 -16.32 -6.73
C ARG A 10 -5.06 -15.59 -5.38
N ASN A 11 -6.22 -14.98 -5.08
CA ASN A 11 -6.84 -14.74 -3.76
C ASN A 11 -5.99 -15.19 -2.55
N GLY A 12 -4.98 -14.41 -2.21
CA GLY A 12 -4.18 -14.61 -1.00
C GLY A 12 -4.09 -13.29 -0.25
N ILE A 13 -4.37 -13.32 1.05
CA ILE A 13 -4.20 -12.17 1.93
C ILE A 13 -2.72 -11.75 1.89
N LEU A 14 -2.46 -10.48 1.56
CA LEU A 14 -1.11 -9.93 1.68
C LEU A 14 -0.83 -9.64 3.15
N SER A 15 0.35 -9.99 3.65
CA SER A 15 0.80 -9.52 4.97
C SER A 15 1.90 -8.51 4.74
N LEU A 16 1.73 -7.30 5.25
CA LEU A 16 2.74 -6.25 5.21
C LEU A 16 3.13 -5.89 6.64
N THR A 17 4.42 -5.97 6.95
CA THR A 17 4.96 -5.59 8.26
C THR A 17 5.93 -4.43 8.07
N ILE A 18 5.69 -3.33 8.78
CA ILE A 18 6.53 -2.12 8.73
C ILE A 18 6.96 -1.81 10.15
N LYS A 19 8.25 -2.00 10.45
CA LYS A 19 8.80 -1.85 11.81
C LYS A 19 9.42 -0.49 12.09
N ASP A 20 9.63 0.32 11.05
CA ASP A 20 10.40 1.57 11.14
C ASP A 20 9.64 2.74 10.50
N LYS A 21 9.68 3.90 11.15
CA LYS A 21 8.95 5.11 10.73
C LYS A 21 9.46 5.65 9.38
N SER A 22 10.74 5.52 9.07
CA SER A 22 11.29 5.92 7.76
C SER A 22 10.80 5.02 6.64
N VAL A 23 10.68 3.70 6.90
CA VAL A 23 10.10 2.74 5.95
C VAL A 23 8.62 3.04 5.75
N LEU A 24 7.88 3.33 6.83
CA LEU A 24 6.48 3.72 6.75
C LEU A 24 6.30 4.99 5.91
N TYR A 25 7.13 6.01 6.15
CA TYR A 25 7.12 7.24 5.37
C TYR A 25 7.39 7.00 3.89
N ALA A 26 8.42 6.21 3.55
CA ALA A 26 8.76 5.91 2.16
C ALA A 26 7.66 5.11 1.43
N ALA A 27 6.94 4.25 2.15
CA ALA A 27 5.87 3.43 1.59
C ALA A 27 4.53 4.19 1.48
N TYR A 28 4.25 5.15 2.35
CA TYR A 28 2.96 5.82 2.41
C TYR A 28 2.74 6.78 1.24
N MET A 29 1.53 6.75 0.69
CA MET A 29 1.10 7.55 -0.47
C MET A 29 -0.02 8.51 -0.05
N PRO A 30 0.30 9.64 0.61
CA PRO A 30 -0.70 10.55 1.17
C PRO A 30 -1.54 11.29 0.12
N PHE A 31 -1.05 11.37 -1.13
CA PHE A 31 -1.70 12.10 -2.22
C PHE A 31 -2.82 11.30 -2.90
N ILE A 32 -2.95 10.01 -2.60
CA ILE A 32 -4.06 9.18 -3.08
C ILE A 32 -5.29 9.44 -2.21
N LYS A 33 -6.50 9.47 -2.80
CA LYS A 33 -7.75 9.58 -2.06
C LYS A 33 -7.87 8.43 -1.04
N ASN A 34 -8.13 8.77 0.22
CA ASN A 34 -8.12 7.85 1.38
C ASN A 34 -6.74 7.28 1.75
N GLY A 35 -5.67 7.80 1.14
CA GLY A 35 -4.31 7.30 1.31
C GLY A 35 -4.05 5.98 0.58
N GLY A 36 -2.79 5.55 0.66
CA GLY A 36 -2.38 4.27 0.11
C GLY A 36 -0.99 3.87 0.59
N LEU A 37 -0.60 2.64 0.26
CA LEU A 37 0.73 2.12 0.54
C LEU A 37 1.34 1.52 -0.72
N PHE A 38 2.63 1.80 -0.93
CA PHE A 38 3.45 1.03 -1.84
C PHE A 38 3.89 -0.29 -1.18
N ILE A 39 3.61 -1.39 -1.85
CA ILE A 39 3.93 -2.75 -1.41
C ILE A 39 4.97 -3.34 -2.37
N PRO A 40 6.23 -3.51 -1.93
CA PRO A 40 7.23 -4.21 -2.73
C PRO A 40 6.79 -5.65 -2.99
N THR A 41 6.70 -6.03 -4.25
CA THR A 41 6.26 -7.36 -4.65
C THR A 41 6.70 -7.70 -6.07
N ASN A 42 7.00 -8.97 -6.29
CA ASN A 42 7.30 -9.53 -7.60
C ASN A 42 6.09 -10.24 -8.22
N LYS A 43 4.96 -10.29 -7.51
CA LYS A 43 3.70 -10.81 -8.02
C LYS A 43 3.16 -9.84 -9.08
N SER A 44 2.60 -10.39 -10.15
CA SER A 44 1.91 -9.60 -11.15
C SER A 44 0.57 -9.15 -10.60
N TYR A 45 0.21 -7.90 -10.87
CA TYR A 45 -1.11 -7.32 -10.59
C TYR A 45 -1.55 -6.52 -11.82
N LYS A 46 -2.84 -6.21 -11.88
CA LYS A 46 -3.41 -5.25 -12.82
C LYS A 46 -3.94 -4.04 -12.07
N LEU A 47 -3.98 -2.90 -12.75
CA LEU A 47 -4.69 -1.73 -12.22
C LEU A 47 -6.17 -2.10 -12.04
N GLY A 48 -6.73 -1.69 -10.90
CA GLY A 48 -8.09 -2.04 -10.51
C GLY A 48 -8.21 -3.38 -9.77
N ASP A 49 -7.15 -4.18 -9.64
CA ASP A 49 -7.21 -5.41 -8.83
C ASP A 49 -7.55 -5.06 -7.37
N GLU A 50 -8.55 -5.76 -6.83
CA GLU A 50 -8.89 -5.69 -5.41
C GLU A 50 -7.91 -6.53 -4.59
N VAL A 51 -7.48 -5.97 -3.46
CA VAL A 51 -6.48 -6.57 -2.57
C VAL A 51 -6.98 -6.50 -1.14
N PHE A 52 -6.84 -7.61 -0.43
CA PHE A 52 -7.00 -7.64 1.02
C PHE A 52 -5.64 -7.87 1.68
N MET A 53 -5.29 -7.03 2.64
CA MET A 53 -4.02 -7.13 3.36
C MET A 53 -4.19 -7.04 4.88
N LEU A 54 -3.28 -7.69 5.60
CA LEU A 54 -3.07 -7.50 7.03
C LEU A 54 -1.82 -6.63 7.20
N LEU A 55 -2.03 -5.42 7.70
CA LEU A 55 -0.98 -4.44 7.96
C LEU A 55 -0.55 -4.52 9.42
N HIS A 56 0.74 -4.78 9.66
CA HIS A 56 1.35 -4.74 10.98
C HIS A 56 2.27 -3.53 11.06
N LEU A 57 1.88 -2.54 11.88
CA LEU A 57 2.62 -1.30 12.04
C LEU A 57 3.40 -1.30 13.34
N MET A 58 4.69 -0.99 13.24
CA MET A 58 5.58 -0.75 14.35
C MET A 58 5.50 -1.90 15.37
N ASP A 59 5.19 -1.56 16.62
CA ASP A 59 5.02 -2.50 17.73
C ASP A 59 3.54 -2.66 18.11
N GLU A 60 2.60 -2.33 17.20
CA GLU A 60 1.18 -2.53 17.48
C GLU A 60 0.90 -4.03 17.71
N PRO A 61 0.11 -4.35 18.75
CA PRO A 61 -0.15 -5.76 19.09
C PRO A 61 -1.04 -6.45 18.05
N GLU A 62 -1.85 -5.68 17.34
CA GLU A 62 -2.85 -6.19 16.39
C GLU A 62 -2.51 -5.82 14.96
N LYS A 63 -2.87 -6.71 14.03
CA LYS A 63 -2.78 -6.43 12.59
C LYS A 63 -4.06 -5.74 12.14
N ILE A 64 -3.92 -4.67 11.37
CA ILE A 64 -5.03 -3.92 10.80
C ILE A 64 -5.43 -4.59 9.47
N PRO A 65 -6.64 -5.14 9.33
CA PRO A 65 -7.15 -5.58 8.03
C PRO A 65 -7.43 -4.36 7.14
N VAL A 66 -7.00 -4.43 5.88
CA VAL A 66 -7.18 -3.35 4.92
C VAL A 66 -7.64 -3.92 3.59
N ALA A 67 -8.79 -3.46 3.12
CA ALA A 67 -9.22 -3.65 1.74
C ALA A 67 -8.74 -2.45 0.91
N GLY A 68 -8.26 -2.74 -0.30
CA GLY A 68 -7.75 -1.71 -1.19
C GLY A 68 -7.78 -2.12 -2.65
N THR A 69 -7.41 -1.18 -3.52
CA THR A 69 -7.36 -1.36 -4.96
C THR A 69 -5.99 -0.97 -5.49
N VAL A 70 -5.44 -1.76 -6.42
CA VAL A 70 -4.18 -1.42 -7.09
C VAL A 70 -4.38 -0.23 -8.03
N THR A 71 -3.69 0.88 -7.76
CA THR A 71 -3.77 2.11 -8.55
C THR A 71 -2.42 2.53 -9.15
N TRP A 72 -1.34 1.86 -8.77
CA TRP A 72 0.00 2.09 -9.30
C TRP A 72 0.76 0.76 -9.45
N ILE A 73 1.56 0.62 -10.48
CA ILE A 73 2.43 -0.54 -10.69
C ILE A 73 3.84 -0.05 -11.05
N THR A 74 4.83 -0.44 -10.24
CA THR A 74 6.25 -0.26 -10.57
C THR A 74 6.79 -1.58 -11.14
N PRO A 75 7.12 -1.66 -12.44
CA PRO A 75 7.59 -2.89 -13.06
C PRO A 75 8.99 -3.27 -12.57
N LYS A 76 9.34 -4.55 -12.74
CA LYS A 76 10.71 -5.03 -12.53
C LYS A 76 11.68 -4.32 -13.49
N GLY A 77 12.81 -3.87 -12.96
CA GLY A 77 13.81 -3.14 -13.75
C GLY A 77 13.46 -1.68 -14.01
N ALA A 78 12.53 -1.10 -13.23
CA ALA A 78 12.23 0.32 -13.31
C ALA A 78 13.49 1.20 -13.13
N GLN A 79 13.54 2.29 -13.90
CA GLN A 79 14.65 3.25 -13.87
C GLN A 79 14.86 3.83 -12.46
N GLY A 80 16.12 4.11 -12.11
CA GLY A 80 16.48 4.68 -10.81
C GLY A 80 16.53 3.66 -9.66
N ASN A 81 16.69 2.36 -9.98
CA ASN A 81 16.78 1.28 -8.99
C ASN A 81 15.56 1.20 -8.04
N ARG A 82 14.38 1.61 -8.52
CA ARG A 82 13.13 1.51 -7.75
C ARG A 82 12.73 0.03 -7.60
N ALA A 83 12.31 -0.34 -6.40
CA ALA A 83 11.83 -1.68 -6.13
C ALA A 83 10.57 -1.98 -6.97
N ALA A 84 10.47 -3.20 -7.49
CA ALA A 84 9.24 -3.67 -8.13
C ALA A 84 8.12 -3.77 -7.08
N GLY A 85 6.91 -3.38 -7.44
CA GLY A 85 5.80 -3.44 -6.52
C GLY A 85 4.54 -2.75 -7.03
N VAL A 86 3.59 -2.56 -6.13
CA VAL A 86 2.28 -1.97 -6.43
C VAL A 86 1.92 -0.90 -5.41
N GLY A 87 1.30 0.19 -5.86
CA GLY A 87 0.63 1.13 -4.96
C GLY A 87 -0.84 0.70 -4.80
N VAL A 88 -1.24 0.52 -3.55
CA VAL A 88 -2.60 0.13 -3.18
C VAL A 88 -3.27 1.32 -2.51
N GLN A 89 -4.35 1.81 -3.12
CA GLN A 89 -5.27 2.78 -2.53
C GLN A 89 -6.13 2.09 -1.47
N PHE A 90 -6.35 2.74 -0.32
CA PHE A 90 -7.30 2.23 0.67
C PHE A 90 -8.74 2.50 0.25
N ASN A 91 -9.61 1.50 0.44
CA ASN A 91 -11.02 1.63 0.12
C ASN A 91 -11.74 2.59 1.08
N GLU A 92 -12.89 3.09 0.64
CA GLU A 92 -13.77 3.89 1.48
C GLU A 92 -14.43 3.03 2.57
N GLY A 93 -14.76 3.65 3.71
CA GLY A 93 -15.55 3.02 4.79
C GLY A 93 -14.76 2.65 6.05
N ASP A 94 -13.45 2.38 5.94
CA ASP A 94 -12.58 2.15 7.11
C ASP A 94 -11.30 3.00 7.03
N ASP A 95 -11.24 4.02 7.87
CA ASP A 95 -10.11 4.97 7.96
C ASP A 95 -9.05 4.56 8.99
N THR A 96 -9.17 3.37 9.60
CA THR A 96 -8.30 2.92 10.69
C THR A 96 -6.83 2.91 10.24
N ALA A 97 -6.53 2.29 9.10
CA ALA A 97 -5.16 2.21 8.59
C ALA A 97 -4.59 3.60 8.30
N ARG A 98 -5.33 4.45 7.58
CA ARG A 98 -4.92 5.83 7.27
C ARG A 98 -4.62 6.61 8.55
N SER A 99 -5.56 6.61 9.50
CA SER A 99 -5.45 7.38 10.74
C SER A 99 -4.24 6.93 11.58
N ARG A 100 -3.98 5.62 11.68
CA ARG A 100 -2.82 5.07 12.39
C ARG A 100 -1.51 5.48 11.72
N ILE A 101 -1.44 5.36 10.40
CA ILE A 101 -0.25 5.76 9.63
C ILE A 101 0.02 7.26 9.79
N GLU A 102 -0.99 8.11 9.59
CA GLU A 102 -0.84 9.56 9.75
C GLU A 102 -0.44 9.95 11.18
N THR A 103 -0.95 9.24 12.20
CA THR A 103 -0.53 9.41 13.61
C THR A 103 0.97 9.11 13.79
N TYR A 104 1.48 8.00 13.23
CA TYR A 104 2.92 7.73 13.27
C TYR A 104 3.73 8.75 12.47
N LEU A 105 3.19 9.26 11.37
CA LEU A 105 3.89 10.19 10.46
C LEU A 105 3.68 11.67 10.78
N VAL A 106 3.04 12.03 11.90
CA VAL A 106 2.93 13.42 12.37
C VAL A 106 4.30 14.09 12.33
N GLY A 107 4.33 15.30 11.76
CA GLY A 107 5.54 16.11 11.56
C GLY A 107 6.43 15.66 10.38
N ALA A 108 6.40 14.38 10.01
CA ALA A 108 7.18 13.84 8.88
C ALA A 108 6.49 14.08 7.54
N LEU A 109 5.16 14.12 7.48
CA LEU A 109 4.40 14.37 6.24
C LEU A 109 4.68 15.74 5.59
N LYS A 110 5.30 16.68 6.31
CA LYS A 110 5.75 17.98 5.78
C LYS A 110 7.18 17.96 5.24
N SER A 111 7.86 16.81 5.30
CA SER A 111 9.23 16.64 4.85
C SER A 111 9.29 16.46 3.32
N ASP A 112 10.34 16.99 2.68
CA ASP A 112 10.63 16.80 1.25
C ASP A 112 11.44 15.53 0.97
N ARG A 113 11.32 14.50 1.83
CA ARG A 113 12.09 13.27 1.65
C ARG A 113 11.45 12.44 0.51
N PRO A 114 12.24 11.84 -0.39
CA PRO A 114 11.71 11.00 -1.45
C PRO A 114 10.88 9.83 -0.92
N THR A 115 9.83 9.44 -1.64
CA THR A 115 9.00 8.26 -1.34
C THR A 115 9.20 7.19 -2.42
N HIS A 116 8.57 6.03 -2.28
CA HIS A 116 8.65 4.99 -3.31
C HIS A 116 7.90 5.35 -4.60
N THR A 117 7.04 6.36 -4.56
CA THR A 117 6.12 6.68 -5.65
C THR A 117 6.25 8.10 -6.19
N MET A 118 7.13 8.93 -5.60
CA MET A 118 7.52 10.26 -6.09
C MET A 118 9.04 10.34 -6.17
#